data_AF-A0A5C8A7J9-F1
#
_entry.id   AF-A0A5C8A7J9-F1
#
_cell.length_a   1.000
_cell.length_b   1.000
_cell.length_c   1.000
_cell.angle_alpha   90.00
_cell.angle_beta   90.00
_cell.angle_gamma   90.00
#
_symmetry.space_group_name_H-M   'P 1'
#
loop_
_entity.id
_entity.type
_entity.pdbx_description
1 polymer ?
#
loop_
_entity_poly.entity_id
_entity_poly.type
_entity_poly.pdbx_seq_one_letter_code
_entity_poly.pdbx_strand_id
1 'polypeptide(L)' 'QLTAPVRWTQTMQHMLADGCTKAVEVGPGNVLQGLFKKVSKEVETSAA' A
#
# COMPACT_ATOMS: atom_id res chain seq x y z
N GLN A 1 13.87 -5.83 -8.04
CA GLN A 1 13.65 -4.86 -9.14
C GLN A 1 14.99 -4.22 -9.47
N LEU A 2 15.51 -4.42 -10.69
CA LEU A 2 16.82 -3.88 -11.12
C LEU A 2 16.77 -3.24 -12.52
N THR A 3 15.80 -3.61 -13.35
CA THR A 3 15.73 -3.21 -14.78
C THR A 3 14.39 -2.59 -15.19
N ALA A 4 13.40 -2.52 -14.29
CA ALA A 4 12.06 -2.02 -14.58
C ALA A 4 11.52 -1.22 -13.39
N PRO A 5 10.58 -0.28 -13.58
CA PRO A 5 10.01 0.52 -12.49
C PRO A 5 9.06 -0.30 -11.60
N VAL A 6 8.97 0.05 -10.31
CA VAL A 6 7.97 -0.53 -9.40
C VAL A 6 6.64 0.21 -9.55
N ARG A 7 5.57 -0.52 -9.88
CA ARG A 7 4.25 0.05 -10.20
C ARG A 7 3.32 0.10 -8.98
N TRP A 8 3.75 0.80 -7.94
CA TRP A 8 3.08 0.84 -6.63
C TRP A 8 1.58 1.16 -6.68
N THR A 9 1.18 2.21 -7.39
CA THR A 9 -0.24 2.60 -7.50
C THR A 9 -1.11 1.48 -8.06
N GLN A 10 -0.62 0.79 -9.09
CA GLN A 10 -1.33 -0.30 -9.75
C GLN A 10 -1.43 -1.53 -8.84
N THR A 11 -0.34 -1.88 -8.16
CA THR A 11 -0.36 -2.95 -7.16
C THR A 11 -1.38 -2.66 -6.05
N MET A 12 -1.44 -1.44 -5.54
CA MET A 12 -2.44 -1.05 -4.53
C MET A 12 -3.87 -1.14 -5.06
N GLN A 13 -4.15 -0.62 -6.26
CA GLN A 13 -5.48 -0.73 -6.86
C GLN A 13 -5.94 -2.18 -7.03
N HIS A 14 -5.05 -3.08 -7.45
CA HIS A 14 -5.37 -4.50 -7.57
C HIS A 14 -5.69 -5.12 -6.21
N MET A 15 -4.88 -4.85 -5.17
CA MET A 15 -5.19 -5.35 -3.82
C MET A 15 -6.55 -4.86 -3.31
N LEU A 16 -6.93 -3.61 -3.60
CA LEU A 16 -8.25 -3.08 -3.24
C LEU A 16 -9.38 -3.79 -4.00
N ALA A 17 -9.20 -4.02 -5.30
CA ALA A 17 -10.15 -4.77 -6.11
C ALA A 17 -10.32 -6.21 -5.61
N ASP A 18 -9.24 -6.79 -5.08
CA ASP A 18 -9.23 -8.12 -4.45
C ASP A 18 -9.82 -8.12 -3.03
N GLY A 19 -10.30 -6.98 -2.53
CA GLY A 19 -10.98 -6.86 -1.23
C GLY A 19 -10.08 -6.54 -0.04
N CYS A 20 -8.86 -6.05 -0.28
CA CYS A 20 -7.97 -5.60 0.81
C CYS A 20 -8.57 -4.41 1.57
N THR A 21 -8.86 -4.60 2.85
CA THR A 21 -9.42 -3.58 3.75
C THR A 21 -8.44 -3.14 4.83
N LYS A 22 -7.39 -3.93 5.09
CA LYS A 22 -6.38 -3.67 6.12
C LYS A 22 -4.98 -3.91 5.60
N ALA A 23 -4.07 -2.98 5.87
CA ALA A 23 -2.65 -3.11 5.53
C ALA A 23 -1.76 -2.79 6.75
N VAL A 24 -0.81 -3.68 7.03
CA VAL A 24 0.16 -3.51 8.11
C VAL A 24 1.54 -3.25 7.50
N GLU A 25 2.13 -2.10 7.79
CA GLU A 25 3.51 -1.79 7.40
C GLU A 25 4.47 -2.34 8.45
N VAL A 26 5.46 -3.12 7.99
CA VAL A 26 6.49 -3.71 8.84
C VAL A 26 7.81 -3.00 8.56
N GLY A 27 8.34 -2.32 9.57
CA GLY A 27 9.59 -1.58 9.50
C GLY A 27 9.49 -0.15 10.02
N PRO A 28 10.62 0.56 10.15
CA PRO A 28 10.63 1.92 10.67
C PRO A 28 10.02 2.90 9.67
N GLY A 29 9.10 3.75 10.14
CA GLY A 29 8.46 4.80 9.36
C GLY A 29 6.99 4.51 9.04
N ASN A 30 6.45 5.25 8.07
CA ASN A 30 5.04 5.19 7.66
C ASN A 30 4.85 5.47 6.15
N VAL A 31 5.86 5.16 5.35
CA VAL A 31 5.89 5.54 3.93
C VAL A 31 4.85 4.72 3.16
N LEU A 32 4.78 3.41 3.38
CA LEU A 32 3.84 2.54 2.68
C LEU A 32 2.40 2.83 3.11
N GLN A 33 2.17 3.09 4.40
CA GLN A 33 0.88 3.58 4.91
C GLN A 33 0.46 4.88 4.21
N GLY A 34 1.39 5.81 4.03
CA GLY A 34 1.14 7.07 3.31
C GLY A 34 0.78 6.84 1.84
N LEU A 35 1.44 5.89 1.17
CA LEU A 35 1.12 5.53 -0.21
C LEU A 35 -0.27 4.91 -0.32
N PHE A 36 -0.65 3.99 0.56
CA PHE A 36 -2.00 3.43 0.62
C PHE A 36 -3.06 4.51 0.80
N LYS A 37 -2.86 5.44 1.75
CA LYS A 37 -3.78 6.56 2.02
C LYS A 37 -3.96 7.52 0.84
N LYS A 38 -2.97 7.62 -0.05
CA LYS A 38 -3.08 8.39 -1.31
C LYS A 38 -3.93 7.68 -2.36
N VAL A 39 -3.98 6.35 -2.35
CA VAL A 39 -4.76 5.55 -3.30
C VAL A 39 -6.20 5.37 -2.83
N SER A 40 -6.41 5.06 -1.54
CA SER A 40 -7.73 4.99 -0.93
C SER A 40 -7.67 5.35 0.56
N LYS A 41 -8.65 6.12 1.02
CA LYS A 41 -8.80 6.51 2.44
C LYS A 41 -9.59 5.49 3.26
N GLU A 42 -10.20 4.51 2.60
CA GLU A 42 -11.08 3.51 3.23
C GLU A 42 -10.30 2.32 3.80
N VAL A 43 -9.03 2.18 3.41
CA VAL A 43 -8.14 1.12 3.91
C VAL A 43 -7.63 1.50 5.29
N GLU A 44 -7.83 0.62 6.26
CA GLU A 44 -7.20 0.75 7.57
C GLU A 44 -5.72 0.43 7.45
N THR A 45 -4.86 1.36 7.87
CA THR A 45 -3.41 1.14 7.85
C THR A 45 -2.79 1.28 9.23
N SER A 46 -1.92 0.34 9.59
CA SER A 46 -1.21 0.30 10.88
C SER A 46 0.27 -0.05 10.72
N ALA A 47 1.06 0.19 11.76
CA ALA A 47 2.46 -0.21 11.85
C ALA A 47 2.60 -1.40 12.81
N ALA A 48 3.48 -2.34 12.50
CA ALA A 48 3.86 -3.45 13.36
C ALA A 48 5.04 -3.10 14.29
#